data_AF-A0ABC8LJE6-F1
#
_entry.id   AF-A0ABC8LJE6-F1
#
_cell.length_a   1.000
_cell.length_b   1.000
_cell.length_c   1.000
_cell.angle_alpha   90.00
_cell.angle_beta   90.00
_cell.angle_gamma   90.00
#
_symmetry.space_group_name_H-M   'P 1'
#
loop_
_entity.id
_entity.type
_entity.pdbx_description
1 polymer ?
#
loop_
_entity_poly.entity_id
_entity_poly.type
_entity_poly.pdbx_seq_one_letter_code
_entity_poly.pdbx_strand_id
1 'polypeptide(L)'
;MTLKLSLYLEKYKNYDFGRCPRVFCCGQPCLPVGQSDIPRSSTVKIYCSKCEDVYYPRSKYQCNIDGAYFGATFPHLFLMAYGNLKPKKPTQSYVPKIFGFKVHNKQ
;
A
#
# COMPACT_ATOMS: atom_id res chain seq x y z
N MET A 1 -18.57 14.85 3.05
CA MET A 1 -17.41 13.99 2.72
C MET A 1 -16.44 13.76 3.88
N THR A 2 -16.31 14.69 4.85
CA THR A 2 -15.27 14.66 5.90
C THR A 2 -15.41 13.54 6.94
N LEU A 3 -16.64 13.14 7.30
CA LEU A 3 -16.89 12.14 8.36
C LEU A 3 -16.45 10.71 8.01
N LYS A 4 -16.45 10.33 6.72
CA LYS A 4 -15.97 8.99 6.33
C LYS A 4 -14.45 8.89 6.43
N LEU A 5 -13.74 9.97 6.11
CA LEU A 5 -12.28 9.97 6.03
C LEU A 5 -11.61 9.86 7.41
N SER A 6 -12.25 10.39 8.46
CA SER A 6 -11.78 10.23 9.84
C SER A 6 -11.80 8.77 10.31
N LEU A 7 -12.85 8.00 9.97
CA LEU A 7 -12.91 6.57 10.27
C LEU A 7 -11.79 5.81 9.55
N TYR A 8 -11.55 6.12 8.26
CA TYR A 8 -10.44 5.54 7.52
C TYR A 8 -9.07 5.93 8.10
N LEU A 9 -8.95 7.14 8.65
CA LEU A 9 -7.74 7.60 9.33
C LEU A 9 -7.45 6.79 10.59
N GLU A 10 -8.46 6.52 11.41
CA GLU A 10 -8.31 5.67 12.60
C GLU A 10 -7.86 4.25 12.22
N LYS A 11 -8.55 3.64 11.25
CA LYS A 11 -8.18 2.31 10.72
C LYS A 11 -6.77 2.28 10.13
N TYR A 12 -6.37 3.33 9.42
CA TYR A 12 -5.02 3.47 8.86
C TYR A 12 -3.96 3.55 9.96
N LYS A 13 -4.20 4.35 11.01
CA LYS A 13 -3.30 4.47 12.18
C LYS A 13 -3.20 3.15 12.96
N ASN A 14 -4.28 2.37 13.01
CA ASN A 14 -4.35 1.07 13.68
C ASN A 14 -3.82 -0.10 12.83
N TYR A 15 -3.35 0.15 11.59
CA TYR A 15 -2.84 -0.86 10.67
C TYR A 15 -3.89 -1.89 10.19
N ASP A 16 -5.18 -1.55 10.24
CA ASP A 16 -6.28 -2.48 9.90
C ASP A 16 -6.27 -2.92 8.43
N PHE A 17 -5.74 -2.07 7.56
CA PHE A 17 -5.56 -2.37 6.13
C PHE A 17 -4.27 -3.13 5.84
N GLY A 18 -3.46 -3.41 6.86
CA GLY A 18 -2.20 -4.10 6.76
C GLY A 18 -0.99 -3.18 6.57
N ARG A 19 0.15 -3.83 6.37
CA ARG A 19 1.47 -3.22 6.30
C ARG A 19 2.17 -3.59 5.01
N CYS A 20 3.03 -2.69 4.54
CA CYS A 20 3.80 -2.90 3.33
C CYS A 20 4.69 -4.15 3.48
N PRO A 21 4.70 -5.06 2.49
CA PRO A 21 5.53 -6.26 2.55
C PRO A 21 7.02 -5.99 2.27
N ARG A 22 7.38 -4.84 1.70
CA ARG A 22 8.79 -4.48 1.45
C ARG A 22 9.51 -4.24 2.78
N VAL A 23 10.64 -4.93 2.96
CA VAL A 23 11.51 -4.83 4.15
C VAL A 23 11.89 -3.37 4.44
N PHE A 24 12.38 -2.63 3.43
CA PHE A 24 12.81 -1.23 3.59
C PHE A 24 11.68 -0.21 3.71
N CYS A 25 10.41 -0.64 3.64
CA CYS A 25 9.29 0.19 4.06
C CYS A 25 9.08 0.17 5.58
N CYS A 26 9.74 -0.75 6.31
CA CYS A 26 9.66 -0.88 7.76
C CYS A 26 8.22 -1.05 8.27
N GLY A 27 7.39 -1.81 7.55
CA GLY A 27 6.01 -2.06 7.95
C GLY A 27 5.08 -0.85 7.84
N GLN A 28 5.35 0.09 6.94
CA GLN A 28 4.48 1.23 6.62
C GLN A 28 2.99 0.82 6.54
N PRO A 29 2.08 1.48 7.28
CA PRO A 29 0.65 1.25 7.15
C PRO A 29 0.18 1.54 5.71
N CYS A 30 -0.68 0.67 5.19
CA CYS A 30 -1.19 0.75 3.82
C CYS A 30 -2.65 1.21 3.77
N LEU A 31 -3.13 1.54 2.57
CA LEU A 31 -4.52 1.88 2.30
C LEU A 31 -5.11 0.86 1.31
N PRO A 32 -6.41 0.52 1.41
CA PRO A 32 -7.06 -0.33 0.42
C PRO A 32 -7.16 0.40 -0.93
N VAL A 33 -7.05 -0.34 -2.03
CA VAL A 33 -7.15 0.20 -3.39
C VAL A 33 -7.76 -0.83 -4.33
N GLY A 34 -8.62 -0.39 -5.25
CA GLY A 34 -9.03 -1.17 -6.40
C GLY A 34 -8.14 -0.85 -7.61
N GLN A 35 -7.88 -1.81 -8.50
CA GLN A 35 -7.18 -1.51 -9.76
C GLN A 35 -8.14 -1.03 -10.86
N SER A 36 -9.44 -1.09 -10.60
CA SER A 36 -10.51 -0.69 -11.50
C SER A 36 -11.73 -0.28 -10.69
N ASP A 37 -12.51 0.66 -11.21
CA ASP A 37 -13.81 1.03 -10.66
C ASP A 37 -14.95 0.16 -11.23
N ILE A 38 -14.62 -0.77 -12.15
CA ILE A 38 -15.56 -1.72 -12.74
C ILE A 38 -15.68 -2.96 -11.82
N PRO A 39 -16.89 -3.30 -11.34
CA PRO A 39 -17.10 -4.48 -10.49
C PRO A 39 -16.61 -5.78 -11.13
N ARG A 40 -16.15 -6.69 -10.29
CA ARG A 40 -15.62 -8.03 -10.63
C ARG A 40 -14.38 -8.04 -11.53
N SER A 41 -13.76 -6.88 -11.74
CA SER A 41 -12.53 -6.77 -12.53
C SER A 41 -11.31 -7.26 -11.76
N SER A 42 -11.19 -6.89 -10.48
CA SER A 42 -10.09 -7.33 -9.62
C SER A 42 -10.47 -7.24 -8.14
N THR A 43 -9.84 -8.05 -7.31
CA THR A 43 -10.02 -7.98 -5.87
C THR A 43 -9.17 -6.87 -5.26
N VAL A 44 -9.58 -6.37 -4.09
CA VAL A 44 -8.89 -5.29 -3.38
C VAL A 44 -7.40 -5.61 -3.19
N LYS A 45 -6.60 -4.57 -3.35
CA LYS A 45 -5.16 -4.56 -3.09
C LYS A 45 -4.86 -3.56 -1.98
N ILE A 46 -3.61 -3.52 -1.55
CA ILE A 46 -3.13 -2.52 -0.58
C ILE A 46 -2.08 -1.64 -1.25
N TYR A 47 -2.22 -0.34 -1.08
CA TYR A 47 -1.27 0.67 -1.56
C TYR A 47 -0.36 1.12 -0.41
N CYS A 48 0.95 1.09 -0.66
CA CYS A 48 1.95 1.62 0.27
C CYS A 48 2.36 3.05 -0.13
N SER A 49 2.09 4.03 0.73
CA SER A 49 2.47 5.43 0.51
C SER A 49 3.97 5.71 0.58
N LYS A 50 4.78 4.76 1.07
CA LYS A 50 6.23 4.91 1.22
C LYS A 50 7.00 4.49 -0.02
N CYS A 51 6.73 3.30 -0.57
CA CYS A 51 7.33 2.85 -1.82
C CYS A 51 6.48 3.15 -3.06
N GLU A 52 5.29 3.73 -2.89
CA GLU A 52 4.39 4.13 -3.97
C GLU A 52 3.99 2.97 -4.89
N ASP A 53 3.64 1.83 -4.28
CA ASP A 53 3.44 0.56 -4.99
C ASP A 53 2.29 -0.26 -4.36
N VAL A 54 1.74 -1.20 -5.13
CA VAL A 54 0.50 -1.93 -4.83
C VAL A 54 0.80 -3.43 -4.59
N TYR A 55 0.20 -3.99 -3.54
CA TYR A 55 0.43 -5.37 -3.11
C TYR A 55 -0.86 -6.12 -2.85
N TYR A 56 -0.76 -7.45 -2.85
CA TYR A 56 -1.84 -8.30 -2.35
C TYR A 56 -1.95 -8.20 -0.82
N PRO A 57 -3.18 -8.13 -0.27
CA PRO A 57 -3.37 -8.20 1.17
C PRO A 57 -2.92 -9.58 1.69
N ARG A 58 -2.38 -9.64 2.91
CA ARG A 58 -1.95 -10.91 3.52
C ARG A 58 -3.12 -11.80 3.95
N SER A 59 -4.25 -11.19 4.31
CA SER A 59 -5.43 -11.93 4.75
C SER A 59 -6.17 -12.53 3.57
N LYS A 60 -6.38 -13.85 3.58
CA LYS A 60 -7.17 -14.57 2.56
C LYS A 60 -8.60 -14.05 2.44
N TYR A 61 -9.19 -13.57 3.55
CA TYR A 61 -10.53 -12.98 3.53
C TYR A 61 -10.59 -11.70 2.70
N GLN A 62 -9.60 -10.81 2.88
CA GLN A 62 -9.52 -9.55 2.13
C GLN A 62 -9.31 -9.81 0.63
N CYS A 63 -8.61 -10.89 0.26
CA CYS A 63 -8.38 -11.25 -1.15
C CYS A 63 -9.67 -11.57 -1.95
N ASN A 64 -10.82 -11.77 -1.30
CA ASN A 64 -12.10 -12.06 -1.96
C ASN A 64 -13.01 -10.83 -2.07
N ILE A 65 -12.61 -9.67 -1.53
CA ILE A 65 -13.39 -8.44 -1.59
C ILE A 65 -13.14 -7.74 -2.94
N ASP A 66 -14.19 -7.29 -3.60
CA ASP A 66 -14.09 -6.54 -4.84
C ASP A 66 -13.37 -5.20 -4.63
N GLY A 67 -12.35 -4.93 -5.45
CA GLY A 67 -11.58 -3.69 -5.39
C GLY A 67 -12.40 -2.46 -5.76
N ALA A 68 -13.43 -2.61 -6.59
CA ALA A 68 -14.28 -1.51 -7.05
C ALA A 68 -15.02 -0.80 -5.90
N TYR A 69 -15.19 -1.45 -4.73
CA TYR A 69 -15.79 -0.82 -3.54
C TYR A 69 -14.91 0.27 -2.92
N PHE A 70 -13.61 0.24 -3.18
CA PHE A 70 -12.65 1.27 -2.76
C PHE A 70 -12.30 2.20 -3.91
N GLY A 71 -12.25 1.67 -5.12
CA GLY A 71 -11.88 2.37 -6.33
C GLY A 71 -10.38 2.64 -6.47
N ALA A 72 -10.00 3.14 -7.63
CA ALA A 72 -8.59 3.33 -8.00
C ALA A 72 -7.95 4.59 -7.39
N THR A 73 -8.77 5.55 -6.95
CA THR A 73 -8.29 6.88 -6.55
C THR A 73 -8.25 7.10 -5.04
N PHE A 74 -8.87 6.22 -4.25
CA PHE A 74 -9.05 6.42 -2.81
C PHE A 74 -7.74 6.71 -2.04
N PRO A 75 -6.64 5.94 -2.19
CA PRO A 75 -5.41 6.22 -1.45
C PRO A 75 -4.83 7.60 -1.75
N HIS A 76 -4.93 8.04 -3.00
CA HIS A 76 -4.40 9.33 -3.45
C HIS A 76 -5.22 10.49 -2.88
N LEU A 77 -6.55 10.39 -2.94
CA LEU A 77 -7.47 11.38 -2.33
C LEU A 77 -7.30 11.44 -0.81
N PHE A 78 -7.17 10.29 -0.15
CA PHE A 78 -6.91 10.22 1.29
C PHE A 78 -5.62 10.94 1.68
N LEU A 79 -4.53 10.72 0.94
CA LEU A 79 -3.24 11.35 1.20
C LEU A 79 -3.18 12.83 0.77
N MET A 80 -4.06 13.27 -0.13
CA MET A 80 -4.24 14.70 -0.42
C MET A 80 -4.93 15.41 0.75
N ALA A 81 -5.95 14.79 1.34
CA ALA A 81 -6.64 15.34 2.51
C ALA A 81 -5.78 15.32 3.79
N TYR A 82 -4.96 14.28 3.98
CA TYR A 82 -4.06 14.12 5.12
C TYR A 82 -2.58 14.17 4.69
N GLY A 83 -2.17 15.28 4.08
CA GLY A 83 -0.83 15.45 3.52
C GLY A 83 0.32 15.23 4.51
N ASN A 84 0.09 15.49 5.81
CA ASN A 84 1.05 15.25 6.89
C ASN A 84 1.37 13.77 7.14
N LEU A 85 0.61 12.84 6.56
CA LEU A 85 0.83 11.40 6.70
C LEU A 85 1.73 10.81 5.60
N LYS A 86 2.12 11.60 4.59
CA LYS A 86 2.99 11.12 3.52
C LYS A 86 4.40 10.85 4.08
N PRO A 87 4.86 9.59 4.06
CA PRO A 87 6.18 9.25 4.59
C PRO A 87 7.30 9.66 3.62
N LYS A 88 8.52 9.78 4.15
CA LYS A 88 9.72 9.88 3.30
C LYS A 88 9.94 8.56 2.56
N LYS A 89 10.37 8.65 1.30
CA LYS A 89 10.72 7.48 0.48
C LYS A 89 11.81 6.63 1.16
N PRO A 90 11.84 5.30 0.95
CA PRO A 90 12.91 4.45 1.45
C PRO A 90 14.28 4.96 0.98
N THR A 91 15.21 5.12 1.91
CA THR A 91 16.59 5.52 1.62
C THR A 91 17.48 4.34 1.23
N GLN A 92 17.06 3.12 1.56
CA GLN A 92 17.81 1.89 1.33
C GLN A 92 17.10 1.00 0.32
N SER A 93 17.89 0.35 -0.52
CA SER A 93 17.46 -0.71 -1.43
C SER A 93 18.22 -2.00 -1.11
N TYR A 94 17.63 -3.14 -1.49
CA TYR A 94 18.29 -4.42 -1.31
C TYR A 94 19.53 -4.50 -2.21
N VAL A 95 20.69 -4.79 -1.61
CA VAL A 95 21.93 -5.03 -2.35
C VAL A 95 22.18 -6.54 -2.35
N PRO A 96 21.88 -7.26 -3.44
CA PRO A 96 22.12 -8.69 -3.52
C PRO A 96 23.63 -8.98 -3.43
N LYS A 97 23.99 -9.93 -2.57
CA LYS A 97 25.38 -10.36 -2.37
C LYS A 97 25.48 -11.89 -2.37
N ILE A 98 26.50 -12.44 -3.02
CA ILE A 98 26.86 -13.86 -3.02
C ILE A 98 28.30 -13.96 -2.50
N PHE A 99 28.52 -14.70 -1.41
CA PHE A 99 29.82 -14.78 -0.70
C PHE A 99 30.44 -13.40 -0.38
N GLY A 100 29.61 -12.38 -0.11
CA GLY A 100 30.06 -11.02 0.18
C GLY A 100 30.26 -10.12 -1.06
N PHE A 101 30.29 -10.68 -2.26
CA PHE A 101 30.42 -9.93 -3.51
C PHE A 101 29.06 -9.46 -4.01
N LYS A 102 28.98 -8.19 -4.42
CA LYS A 102 27.76 -7.64 -5.03
C LYS A 102 27.50 -8.35 -6.35
N VAL A 103 26.26 -8.77 -6.58
CA VAL A 103 25.85 -9.34 -7.86
C VAL A 103 25.82 -8.22 -8.91
N HIS A 104 26.51 -8.43 -10.03
CA HIS A 104 26.47 -7.51 -11.16
C HIS A 104 25.13 -7.67 -11.89
N ASN A 105 24.40 -6.56 -12.08
CA ASN A 105 23.21 -6.56 -12.92
C ASN A 105 23.65 -6.47 -14.38
N LYS A 106 23.42 -7.53 -15.16
CA LYS A 106 23.38 -7.38 -16.61
C LYS A 106 22.08 -6.63 -16.93
N GLN A 107 22.21 -5.38 -17.37
CA GLN A 107 21.09 -4.64 -17.96
C GLN A 107 20.69 -5.29 -19.28
#